data_AF-A0AA88YHS8-F1
#
_entry.id   AF-A0AA88YHS8-F1
#
_cell.length_a   1.000
_cell.length_b   1.000
_cell.length_c   1.000
_cell.angle_alpha   90.00
_cell.angle_beta   90.00
_cell.angle_gamma   90.00
#
_symmetry.space_group_name_H-M   'P 1'
#
loop_
_entity.id
_entity.type
_entity.pdbx_description
1 polymer ?
#
loop_
_entity_poly.entity_id
_entity_poly.type
_entity_poly.pdbx_seq_one_letter_code
_entity_poly.pdbx_strand_id
1 'polypeptide(L)'
;MIRPSYFQINFMESNGIFKPGNIIKADLDLILDRPLKLAAIRIYAKGKAFVHWTNQNMRGPGSPRYKVVRHYSANEEYFDFVCTVLKSEEHNKRIILPPGKYSYPFQFQLPPNLPSSFEGQYGYVRYWVKATVEKPWSFDHVTKTAFSVISALDLNSLPDANTSVRNGSHAQLCCLCCLSGPITAQLSLERRGFVSGEPILINAEVDNMSRRKIRQTSVALKMTTTFHSGTKSRSITTQLAKIQHGPVGRGNANTWNEEKLYLPPLPPSFLLGCSIIDIHYTLELQVDPVGPGFEILVPVEIIIGTVPLHSSIQHHARVSQYGADSGTGDLYRTSTTAPERLEFFNSLSVTYSDSIFGSVSIKEDDDPEYTRGNLHFTPVYTFYIWNNYPTT
;
A
#
# COMPACT_ATOMS: atom_id res chain seq x y z
N MET A 1 -39.70 -3.38 -13.40
CA MET A 1 -38.97 -3.64 -12.13
C MET A 1 -38.84 -2.32 -11.39
N ILE A 2 -39.42 -2.16 -10.19
CA ILE A 2 -39.30 -0.91 -9.41
C ILE A 2 -37.90 -0.85 -8.82
N ARG A 3 -37.15 0.19 -9.17
CA ARG A 3 -35.75 0.42 -8.78
C ARG A 3 -35.66 1.81 -8.11
N PRO A 4 -34.90 1.96 -7.02
CA PRO A 4 -34.59 3.28 -6.48
C PRO A 4 -33.88 4.13 -7.54
N SER A 5 -34.16 5.42 -7.58
CA SER A 5 -33.43 6.39 -8.42
C SER A 5 -32.07 6.71 -7.81
N TYR A 6 -31.94 6.63 -6.48
CA TYR A 6 -30.69 6.78 -5.75
C TYR A 6 -30.59 5.73 -4.64
N PHE A 7 -29.41 5.12 -4.47
CA PHE A 7 -29.14 4.13 -3.43
C PHE A 7 -27.64 4.05 -3.16
N GLN A 8 -27.15 4.80 -2.16
CA GLN A 8 -25.72 4.94 -1.87
C GLN A 8 -25.45 4.98 -0.36
N ILE A 9 -24.26 4.53 0.01
CA ILE A 9 -23.71 4.63 1.36
C ILE A 9 -22.73 5.79 1.37
N ASN A 10 -22.90 6.72 2.31
CA ASN A 10 -22.08 7.92 2.45
C ASN A 10 -21.42 7.94 3.82
N PHE A 11 -20.08 7.91 3.86
CA PHE A 11 -19.33 8.06 5.10
C PHE A 11 -19.35 9.52 5.56
N MET A 12 -19.69 9.78 6.82
CA MET A 12 -19.84 11.15 7.34
C MET A 12 -18.48 11.84 7.56
N GLU A 13 -17.45 11.07 7.92
CA GLU A 13 -16.14 11.56 8.31
C GLU A 13 -15.03 10.79 7.55
N SER A 14 -13.86 11.42 7.44
CA SER A 14 -12.60 10.80 6.97
C SER A 14 -12.54 10.34 5.52
N ASN A 15 -13.51 10.69 4.66
CA ASN A 15 -13.52 10.36 3.23
C ASN A 15 -13.24 8.86 2.93
N GLY A 16 -13.70 7.95 3.81
CA GLY A 16 -13.45 6.52 3.65
C GLY A 16 -12.06 6.04 4.08
N ILE A 17 -11.34 6.81 4.91
CA ILE A 17 -10.03 6.45 5.47
C ILE A 17 -10.16 6.31 6.99
N PHE A 18 -9.84 5.14 7.52
CA PHE A 18 -10.00 4.83 8.95
C PHE A 18 -8.76 4.16 9.52
N LYS A 19 -8.66 4.18 10.85
CA LYS A 19 -7.67 3.41 11.62
C LYS A 19 -8.38 2.28 12.39
N PRO A 20 -7.66 1.20 12.74
CA PRO A 20 -8.18 0.20 13.66
C PRO A 20 -8.77 0.84 14.93
N GLY A 21 -9.88 0.32 15.44
CA GLY A 21 -10.58 0.86 16.61
C GLY A 21 -11.51 2.06 16.35
N ASN A 22 -11.47 2.69 15.17
CA ASN A 22 -12.35 3.81 14.84
C ASN A 22 -13.83 3.40 14.81
N ILE A 23 -14.71 4.34 15.16
CA ILE A 23 -16.15 4.22 14.95
C ILE A 23 -16.48 4.81 13.58
N ILE A 24 -16.98 3.98 12.67
CA ILE A 24 -17.45 4.43 11.36
C ILE A 24 -18.90 4.89 11.51
N LYS A 25 -19.17 6.14 11.12
CA LYS A 25 -20.52 6.70 11.00
C LYS A 25 -20.83 6.95 9.53
N ALA A 26 -22.00 6.50 9.09
CA ALA A 26 -22.42 6.62 7.70
C ALA A 26 -23.94 6.68 7.58
N ASP A 27 -24.40 7.20 6.45
CA ASP A 27 -25.80 7.22 6.06
C ASP A 27 -26.03 6.30 4.86
N LEU A 28 -27.14 5.55 4.92
CA LEU A 28 -27.69 4.88 3.75
C LEU A 28 -28.81 5.74 3.17
N ASP A 29 -28.55 6.33 2.02
CA ASP A 29 -29.50 7.21 1.33
C ASP A 29 -30.23 6.47 0.22
N LEU A 30 -31.55 6.63 0.20
CA LEU A 30 -32.48 5.95 -0.70
C LEU A 30 -33.51 6.94 -1.24
N ILE A 31 -33.63 7.04 -2.57
CA ILE A 31 -34.69 7.84 -3.23
C ILE A 31 -35.58 6.91 -4.05
N LEU A 32 -36.89 7.00 -3.80
CA LEU A 32 -37.92 6.22 -4.48
C LEU A 32 -38.88 7.12 -5.24
N ASP A 33 -39.06 6.83 -6.53
CA ASP A 33 -40.04 7.52 -7.38
C ASP A 33 -41.42 6.83 -7.37
N ARG A 34 -41.48 5.59 -6.88
CA ARG A 34 -42.68 4.74 -6.80
C ARG A 34 -42.66 3.91 -5.51
N PRO A 35 -43.83 3.50 -4.99
CA PRO A 35 -43.88 2.66 -3.79
C PRO A 35 -43.05 1.37 -3.95
N LEU A 36 -42.25 1.05 -2.95
CA LEU A 36 -41.38 -0.14 -2.94
C LEU A 36 -41.84 -1.13 -1.86
N LYS A 37 -42.16 -2.35 -2.29
CA LYS A 37 -42.48 -3.45 -1.38
C LYS A 37 -41.20 -4.18 -0.99
N LEU A 38 -40.92 -4.26 0.30
CA LEU A 38 -39.69 -4.86 0.85
C LEU A 38 -39.95 -5.66 2.14
N ALA A 39 -39.04 -6.57 2.46
CA ALA A 39 -39.05 -7.34 3.70
C ALA A 39 -38.20 -6.65 4.78
N ALA A 40 -36.98 -6.25 4.43
CA ALA A 40 -36.08 -5.50 5.29
C ALA A 40 -35.09 -4.66 4.46
N ILE A 41 -34.48 -3.68 5.13
CA ILE A 41 -33.26 -3.02 4.68
C ILE A 41 -32.17 -3.37 5.69
N ARG A 42 -31.09 -3.98 5.20
CA ARG A 42 -29.97 -4.44 6.02
C ARG A 42 -28.66 -3.87 5.52
N ILE A 43 -27.77 -3.64 6.47
CA ILE A 43 -26.42 -3.15 6.25
C ILE A 43 -25.47 -4.23 6.75
N TYR A 44 -24.49 -4.55 5.92
CA TYR A 44 -23.45 -5.53 6.17
C TYR A 44 -22.12 -4.79 6.08
N ALA A 45 -21.31 -4.84 7.14
CA ALA A 45 -19.94 -4.35 7.09
C ALA A 45 -19.00 -5.53 7.27
N LYS A 46 -18.12 -5.76 6.31
CA LYS A 46 -17.24 -6.92 6.29
C LYS A 46 -15.80 -6.50 6.10
N GLY A 47 -14.90 -7.13 6.86
CA GLY A 47 -13.46 -7.00 6.73
C GLY A 47 -12.84 -8.38 6.60
N LYS A 48 -12.08 -8.61 5.53
CA LYS A 48 -11.38 -9.90 5.35
C LYS A 48 -10.12 -9.76 4.50
N ALA A 49 -9.20 -10.71 4.69
CA ALA A 49 -8.15 -11.00 3.74
C ALA A 49 -8.49 -12.27 2.95
N PHE A 50 -8.10 -12.29 1.69
CA PHE A 50 -8.26 -13.46 0.83
C PHE A 50 -7.06 -13.59 -0.08
N VAL A 51 -6.59 -14.82 -0.26
CA VAL A 51 -5.55 -15.15 -1.25
C VAL A 51 -6.01 -16.29 -2.14
N HIS A 52 -5.65 -16.24 -3.42
CA HIS A 52 -5.91 -17.28 -4.38
C HIS A 52 -4.89 -17.28 -5.53
N TRP A 53 -4.41 -18.47 -5.90
CA TRP A 53 -3.72 -18.68 -7.16
C TRP A 53 -3.87 -20.13 -7.66
N THR A 54 -3.59 -20.32 -8.94
CA THR A 54 -3.58 -21.66 -9.57
C THR A 54 -2.20 -22.03 -10.08
N ASN A 55 -1.80 -23.29 -9.88
CA ASN A 55 -0.65 -23.88 -10.55
C ASN A 55 -1.11 -24.88 -11.59
N GLN A 56 -0.50 -24.84 -12.77
CA GLN A 56 -0.80 -25.76 -13.87
C GLN A 56 0.43 -26.64 -14.10
N ASN A 57 0.29 -27.94 -13.86
CA ASN A 57 1.35 -28.91 -14.10
C ASN A 57 0.91 -29.90 -15.18
N MET A 58 1.82 -30.26 -16.08
CA MET A 58 1.65 -31.41 -16.97
C MET A 58 2.24 -32.65 -16.32
N ARG A 59 1.50 -33.77 -16.32
CA ARG A 59 1.98 -35.06 -15.77
C ARG A 59 1.90 -36.16 -16.84
N GLY A 60 2.91 -37.04 -16.83
CA GLY A 60 2.98 -38.28 -17.63
C GLY A 60 4.06 -38.28 -18.73
N PRO A 61 4.83 -39.38 -18.92
CA PRO A 61 5.56 -39.64 -20.14
C PRO A 61 4.58 -40.10 -21.24
N GLY A 62 4.69 -39.53 -22.45
CA GLY A 62 3.83 -39.86 -23.59
C GLY A 62 2.60 -38.96 -23.76
N SER A 63 2.02 -39.00 -24.97
CA SER A 63 0.78 -38.32 -25.33
C SER A 63 -0.42 -39.23 -25.04
N PRO A 64 -1.54 -38.71 -24.47
CA PRO A 64 -1.82 -37.30 -24.20
C PRO A 64 -1.44 -36.89 -22.77
N ARG A 65 -0.68 -35.79 -22.65
CA ARG A 65 -0.44 -35.12 -21.36
C ARG A 65 -1.76 -34.55 -20.85
N TYR A 66 -2.21 -34.95 -19.66
CA TYR A 66 -3.38 -34.33 -19.04
C TYR A 66 -2.97 -33.15 -18.15
N LYS A 67 -3.74 -32.06 -18.25
CA LYS A 67 -3.53 -30.81 -17.51
C LYS A 67 -4.09 -30.96 -16.10
N VAL A 68 -3.25 -30.84 -15.07
CA VAL A 68 -3.69 -30.80 -13.67
C VAL A 68 -3.61 -29.36 -13.17
N VAL A 69 -4.77 -28.76 -12.87
CA VAL A 69 -4.88 -27.45 -12.23
C VAL A 69 -5.04 -27.66 -10.73
N ARG A 70 -4.17 -27.04 -9.93
CA ARG A 70 -4.27 -27.02 -8.47
C ARG A 70 -4.56 -25.61 -8.01
N HIS A 71 -5.63 -25.46 -7.23
CA HIS A 71 -6.02 -24.20 -6.60
C HIS A 71 -5.42 -24.12 -5.20
N TYR A 72 -4.90 -22.95 -4.86
CA TYR A 72 -4.37 -22.62 -3.54
C TYR A 72 -5.11 -21.37 -3.09
N SER A 73 -5.76 -21.43 -1.92
CA SER A 73 -6.47 -20.30 -1.35
C SER A 73 -6.46 -20.32 0.17
N ALA A 74 -6.55 -19.14 0.77
CA ALA A 74 -6.84 -18.98 2.19
C ALA A 74 -7.67 -17.71 2.40
N ASN A 75 -8.41 -17.67 3.51
CA ASN A 75 -9.27 -16.57 3.89
C ASN A 75 -9.11 -16.29 5.38
N GLU A 76 -9.05 -15.03 5.75
CA GLU A 76 -9.02 -14.56 7.14
C GLU A 76 -10.11 -13.52 7.30
N GLU A 77 -11.11 -13.77 8.16
CA GLU A 77 -12.19 -12.83 8.42
C GLU A 77 -11.89 -12.03 9.69
N TYR A 78 -11.93 -10.70 9.58
CA TYR A 78 -11.66 -9.79 10.69
C TYR A 78 -12.94 -9.37 11.42
N PHE A 79 -14.02 -9.14 10.67
CA PHE A 79 -15.34 -8.86 11.19
C PHE A 79 -16.42 -9.06 10.12
N ASP A 80 -17.63 -9.35 10.59
CA ASP A 80 -18.86 -9.38 9.79
C ASP A 80 -20.02 -8.82 10.65
N PHE A 81 -20.28 -7.53 10.50
CA PHE A 81 -21.33 -6.84 11.23
C PHE A 81 -22.61 -6.76 10.38
N VAL A 82 -23.75 -7.02 11.01
CA VAL A 82 -25.06 -6.87 10.38
C VAL A 82 -25.92 -5.93 11.20
N CYS A 83 -26.43 -4.88 10.57
CA CYS A 83 -27.40 -3.95 11.14
C CYS A 83 -28.69 -3.98 10.30
N THR A 84 -29.85 -4.08 10.96
CA THR A 84 -31.14 -3.99 10.27
C THR A 84 -31.71 -2.61 10.54
N VAL A 85 -31.79 -1.76 9.51
CA VAL A 85 -32.24 -0.37 9.64
C VAL A 85 -33.74 -0.21 9.39
N LEU A 86 -34.36 -1.18 8.72
CA LEU A 86 -35.79 -1.24 8.53
C LEU A 86 -36.26 -2.69 8.44
N LYS A 87 -37.26 -3.07 9.22
CA LYS A 87 -37.93 -4.39 9.16
C LYS A 87 -39.32 -4.28 9.73
N SER A 88 -40.25 -5.11 9.27
CA SER A 88 -41.61 -5.18 9.83
C SER A 88 -41.58 -5.71 11.27
N GLU A 89 -42.32 -5.07 12.17
CA GLU A 89 -42.53 -5.51 13.56
C GLU A 89 -43.41 -6.77 13.65
N GLU A 90 -44.36 -6.92 12.72
CA GLU A 90 -45.20 -8.11 12.62
C GLU A 90 -44.49 -9.22 11.80
N HIS A 91 -44.47 -10.43 12.35
CA HIS A 91 -43.91 -11.61 11.68
C HIS A 91 -44.64 -11.84 10.34
N ASN A 92 -43.88 -11.98 9.24
CA ASN A 92 -44.37 -12.15 7.86
C ASN A 92 -45.13 -10.98 7.21
N LYS A 93 -45.24 -9.82 7.86
CA LYS A 93 -45.83 -8.63 7.22
C LYS A 93 -44.77 -7.86 6.44
N ARG A 94 -45.18 -7.31 5.29
CA ARG A 94 -44.29 -6.66 4.33
C ARG A 94 -44.45 -5.16 4.43
N ILE A 95 -43.33 -4.44 4.27
CA ILE A 95 -43.35 -2.98 4.26
C ILE A 95 -43.63 -2.51 2.85
N ILE A 96 -44.48 -1.49 2.72
CA ILE A 96 -44.64 -0.71 1.49
C ILE A 96 -44.09 0.67 1.80
N LEU A 97 -42.89 0.96 1.30
CA LEU A 97 -42.24 2.25 1.46
C LEU A 97 -42.77 3.19 0.36
N PRO A 98 -43.42 4.32 0.68
CA PRO A 98 -43.95 5.23 -0.33
C PRO A 98 -42.83 5.93 -1.13
N PRO A 99 -43.16 6.63 -2.23
CA PRO A 99 -42.21 7.51 -2.89
C PRO A 99 -41.70 8.57 -1.91
N GLY A 100 -40.41 8.86 -1.96
CA GLY A 100 -39.78 9.77 -1.01
C GLY A 100 -38.27 9.65 -0.96
N LYS A 101 -37.67 10.49 -0.12
CA LYS A 101 -36.25 10.46 0.23
C LYS A 101 -36.13 9.90 1.64
N TYR A 102 -35.27 8.91 1.80
CA TYR A 102 -35.00 8.23 3.06
C TYR A 102 -33.50 8.26 3.33
N SER A 103 -33.14 8.48 4.58
CA SER A 103 -31.77 8.38 5.06
C SER A 103 -31.77 7.56 6.34
N TYR A 104 -30.94 6.52 6.38
CA TYR A 104 -30.82 5.63 7.52
C TYR A 104 -29.40 5.73 8.09
N PRO A 105 -29.19 6.49 9.18
CA PRO A 105 -27.89 6.57 9.82
C PRO A 105 -27.54 5.24 10.49
N PHE A 106 -26.27 4.85 10.40
CA PHE A 106 -25.74 3.68 11.08
C PHE A 106 -24.30 3.91 11.51
N GLN A 107 -23.89 3.17 12.53
CA GLN A 107 -22.51 3.16 12.99
C GLN A 107 -22.07 1.78 13.45
N PHE A 108 -20.77 1.51 13.34
CA PHE A 108 -20.14 0.32 13.88
C PHE A 108 -18.69 0.63 14.25
N GLN A 109 -18.15 -0.11 15.22
CA GLN A 109 -16.76 0.07 15.65
C GLN A 109 -15.86 -0.98 15.00
N LEU A 110 -14.77 -0.52 14.39
CA LEU A 110 -13.74 -1.41 13.86
C LEU A 110 -13.00 -2.13 15.00
N PRO A 111 -12.65 -3.41 14.85
CA PRO A 111 -11.72 -4.06 15.76
C PRO A 111 -10.39 -3.29 15.90
N PRO A 112 -9.72 -3.36 17.06
CA PRO A 112 -8.48 -2.61 17.30
C PRO A 112 -7.26 -3.19 16.57
N ASN A 113 -7.30 -4.45 16.13
CA ASN A 113 -6.18 -5.16 15.51
C ASN A 113 -6.51 -5.52 14.06
N LEU A 114 -6.68 -4.51 13.22
CA LEU A 114 -6.90 -4.71 11.78
C LEU A 114 -5.60 -4.46 11.00
N PRO A 115 -5.29 -5.27 9.98
CA PRO A 115 -4.24 -4.93 9.03
C PRO A 115 -4.63 -3.74 8.16
N SER A 116 -3.63 -3.15 7.50
CA SER A 116 -3.88 -2.12 6.49
C SER A 116 -4.57 -2.71 5.27
N SER A 117 -5.40 -1.91 4.60
CA SER A 117 -5.96 -2.27 3.30
C SER A 117 -4.87 -2.52 2.27
N PHE A 118 -5.02 -3.58 1.49
CA PHE A 118 -4.01 -4.01 0.53
C PHE A 118 -4.67 -4.67 -0.68
N GLU A 119 -4.11 -4.40 -1.86
CA GLU A 119 -4.49 -5.05 -3.12
C GLU A 119 -3.22 -5.57 -3.79
N GLY A 120 -3.20 -6.86 -4.10
CA GLY A 120 -2.08 -7.52 -4.74
C GLY A 120 -2.54 -8.56 -5.75
N GLN A 121 -1.58 -9.09 -6.53
CA GLN A 121 -1.89 -9.97 -7.66
C GLN A 121 -2.65 -11.26 -7.26
N TYR A 122 -2.29 -11.86 -6.12
CA TYR A 122 -2.86 -13.14 -5.67
C TYR A 122 -3.70 -13.01 -4.41
N GLY A 123 -4.05 -11.80 -4.00
CA GLY A 123 -4.82 -11.59 -2.78
C GLY A 123 -4.93 -10.16 -2.33
N TYR A 124 -5.78 -9.92 -1.35
CA TYR A 124 -6.13 -8.60 -0.85
C TYR A 124 -6.46 -8.62 0.64
N VAL A 125 -6.49 -7.44 1.25
CA VAL A 125 -7.13 -7.10 2.52
C VAL A 125 -8.16 -6.02 2.23
N ARG A 126 -9.45 -6.35 2.32
CA ARG A 126 -10.57 -5.47 1.94
C ARG A 126 -11.53 -5.24 3.10
N TYR A 127 -12.02 -4.01 3.16
CA TYR A 127 -13.09 -3.58 4.05
C TYR A 127 -14.17 -2.89 3.24
N TRP A 128 -15.42 -3.30 3.43
CA TRP A 128 -16.54 -2.73 2.69
C TRP A 128 -17.81 -2.71 3.53
N VAL A 129 -18.72 -1.83 3.12
CA VAL A 129 -20.11 -1.80 3.58
C VAL A 129 -21.02 -2.08 2.39
N LYS A 130 -21.98 -2.97 2.59
CA LYS A 130 -23.03 -3.35 1.63
C LYS A 130 -24.38 -3.11 2.27
N ALA A 131 -25.28 -2.44 1.55
CA ALA A 131 -26.67 -2.32 1.94
C ALA A 131 -27.56 -3.06 0.95
N THR A 132 -28.53 -3.79 1.49
CA THR A 132 -29.45 -4.64 0.75
C THR A 132 -30.88 -4.25 1.08
N VAL A 133 -31.68 -3.97 0.06
CA VAL A 133 -33.14 -3.92 0.16
C VAL A 133 -33.69 -5.28 -0.25
N GLU A 134 -34.11 -6.06 0.75
CA GLU A 134 -34.64 -7.41 0.56
C GLU A 134 -36.04 -7.34 -0.07
N LYS A 135 -36.18 -7.86 -1.28
CA LYS A 135 -37.44 -7.81 -2.02
C LYS A 135 -38.10 -9.18 -2.09
N PRO A 136 -39.43 -9.22 -1.93
CA PRO A 136 -40.16 -10.47 -2.14
C PRO A 136 -40.24 -10.78 -3.64
N TRP A 137 -39.90 -12.03 -4.01
CA TRP A 137 -40.10 -12.58 -5.37
C TRP A 137 -39.29 -11.88 -6.48
N SER A 138 -38.23 -11.15 -6.14
CA SER A 138 -37.37 -10.43 -7.07
C SER A 138 -35.97 -10.30 -6.49
N PHE A 139 -34.94 -10.18 -7.33
CA PHE A 139 -33.57 -9.90 -6.89
C PHE A 139 -33.49 -8.63 -6.05
N ASP A 140 -32.80 -8.69 -4.92
CA ASP A 140 -32.60 -7.57 -4.02
C ASP A 140 -31.91 -6.38 -4.70
N HIS A 141 -32.16 -5.17 -4.19
CA HIS A 141 -31.35 -4.02 -4.57
C HIS A 141 -30.15 -3.95 -3.64
N VAL A 142 -28.95 -3.88 -4.22
CA VAL A 142 -27.69 -3.88 -3.46
C VAL A 142 -26.87 -2.67 -3.84
N THR A 143 -26.29 -2.01 -2.83
CA THR A 143 -25.24 -1.00 -3.01
C THR A 143 -24.06 -1.37 -2.13
N LYS A 144 -22.83 -1.24 -2.65
CA LYS A 144 -21.60 -1.63 -1.97
C LYS A 144 -20.57 -0.52 -2.15
N THR A 145 -19.80 -0.26 -1.10
CA THR A 145 -18.69 0.69 -1.12
C THR A 145 -17.56 0.20 -0.22
N ALA A 146 -16.31 0.38 -0.65
CA ALA A 146 -15.13 0.03 0.13
C ALA A 146 -14.57 1.26 0.86
N PHE A 147 -13.76 1.00 1.88
CA PHE A 147 -13.01 2.00 2.61
C PHE A 147 -11.61 1.50 2.95
N SER A 148 -10.67 2.42 3.13
CA SER A 148 -9.29 2.12 3.50
C SER A 148 -9.14 2.07 5.02
N VAL A 149 -8.47 1.04 5.51
CA VAL A 149 -7.95 0.98 6.88
C VAL A 149 -6.43 1.14 6.84
N ILE A 150 -5.88 2.03 7.66
CA ILE A 150 -4.44 2.24 7.79
C ILE A 150 -4.04 1.84 9.21
N SER A 151 -3.44 0.66 9.33
CA SER A 151 -2.87 0.17 10.57
C SER A 151 -1.55 0.85 10.86
N ALA A 152 -1.34 1.22 12.13
CA ALA A 152 -0.14 1.93 12.54
C ALA A 152 1.05 0.96 12.61
N LEU A 153 2.05 1.21 11.77
CA LEU A 153 3.41 0.70 11.95
C LEU A 153 4.29 1.87 12.39
N ASP A 154 4.57 1.93 13.69
CA ASP A 154 5.41 2.97 14.28
C ASP A 154 6.88 2.57 14.24
N LEU A 155 7.68 3.26 13.41
CA LEU A 155 9.10 2.98 13.28
C LEU A 155 9.87 3.17 14.59
N ASN A 156 9.38 4.01 15.51
CA ASN A 156 10.01 4.26 16.80
C ASN A 156 9.84 3.07 17.77
N SER A 157 8.90 2.15 17.48
CA SER A 157 8.72 0.92 18.24
C SER A 157 9.63 -0.23 17.76
N LEU A 158 10.29 -0.06 16.61
CA LEU A 158 11.12 -1.08 15.97
C LEU A 158 12.61 -0.77 16.21
N PRO A 159 13.35 -1.60 16.96
CA PRO A 159 14.77 -1.36 17.27
C PRO A 159 15.64 -1.19 16.02
N ASP A 160 15.38 -1.99 14.98
CA ASP A 160 16.20 -2.00 13.77
C ASP A 160 15.92 -0.84 12.81
N ALA A 161 14.82 -0.10 13.00
CA ALA A 161 14.42 0.98 12.09
C ALA A 161 15.43 2.13 12.06
N ASN A 162 16.07 2.45 13.19
CA ASN A 162 17.04 3.54 13.30
C ASN A 162 18.51 3.06 13.23
N THR A 163 18.74 1.84 12.74
CA THR A 163 20.08 1.24 12.66
C THR A 163 20.65 1.37 11.26
N SER A 164 21.87 1.92 11.15
CA SER A 164 22.59 1.99 9.87
C SER A 164 22.83 0.61 9.28
N VAL A 165 22.77 0.50 7.96
CA VAL A 165 22.97 -0.77 7.26
C VAL A 165 23.94 -0.59 6.10
N ARG A 166 24.82 -1.58 5.94
CA ARG A 166 25.78 -1.66 4.84
C ARG A 166 25.83 -3.10 4.36
N ASN A 167 25.75 -3.29 3.06
CA ASN A 167 25.98 -4.58 2.42
C ASN A 167 26.90 -4.39 1.21
N GLY A 168 27.61 -5.45 0.82
CA GLY A 168 28.52 -5.41 -0.32
C GLY A 168 28.70 -6.78 -0.95
N SER A 169 29.05 -6.78 -2.23
CA SER A 169 29.34 -7.97 -3.01
C SER A 169 30.49 -7.69 -3.97
N HIS A 170 31.12 -8.75 -4.47
CA HIS A 170 32.15 -8.66 -5.48
C HIS A 170 32.05 -9.80 -6.48
N ALA A 171 32.47 -9.55 -7.72
CA ALA A 171 32.52 -10.57 -8.76
C ALA A 171 33.85 -10.53 -9.51
N GLN A 172 34.50 -11.69 -9.63
CA GLN A 172 35.71 -11.85 -10.42
C GLN A 172 35.36 -12.32 -11.84
N LEU A 173 35.70 -11.52 -12.84
CA LEU A 173 35.30 -11.73 -14.23
C LEU A 173 36.48 -12.23 -15.10
N CYS A 174 37.11 -13.36 -14.74
CA CYS A 174 38.01 -14.12 -15.64
C CYS A 174 38.37 -15.53 -15.10
N CYS A 175 38.95 -16.38 -15.96
CA CYS A 175 39.54 -17.68 -15.61
C CYS A 175 41.00 -17.56 -15.12
N LEU A 176 41.57 -18.66 -14.61
CA LEU A 176 42.84 -18.79 -13.87
C LEU A 176 44.09 -18.17 -14.54
N CYS A 177 44.01 -17.75 -15.81
CA CYS A 177 45.13 -17.24 -16.60
C CYS A 177 45.13 -15.71 -16.80
N CYS A 178 44.14 -14.96 -16.27
CA CYS A 178 44.02 -13.53 -16.51
C CYS A 178 44.41 -12.66 -15.30
N LEU A 179 45.24 -11.63 -15.51
CA LEU A 179 45.43 -10.50 -14.59
C LEU A 179 44.26 -9.49 -14.70
N SER A 180 43.06 -9.87 -14.24
CA SER A 180 41.90 -8.96 -14.11
C SER A 180 41.46 -8.91 -12.66
N GLY A 181 41.27 -7.71 -12.11
CA GLY A 181 40.71 -7.50 -10.77
C GLY A 181 39.19 -7.72 -10.74
N PRO A 182 38.61 -7.78 -9.53
CA PRO A 182 37.16 -7.94 -9.36
C PRO A 182 36.42 -6.63 -9.65
N ILE A 183 35.11 -6.75 -9.81
CA ILE A 183 34.20 -5.62 -9.60
C ILE A 183 33.69 -5.73 -8.16
N THR A 184 33.83 -4.68 -7.36
CA THR A 184 33.26 -4.59 -6.01
C THR A 184 32.11 -3.59 -6.02
N ALA A 185 31.07 -3.88 -5.25
CA ALA A 185 29.88 -3.06 -5.15
C ALA A 185 29.40 -3.04 -3.70
N GLN A 186 28.96 -1.89 -3.23
CA GLN A 186 28.55 -1.68 -1.87
C GLN A 186 27.40 -0.67 -1.80
N LEU A 187 26.43 -0.97 -0.94
CA LEU A 187 25.28 -0.12 -0.67
C LEU A 187 25.20 0.12 0.85
N SER A 188 24.97 1.37 1.24
CA SER A 188 24.84 1.77 2.64
C SER A 188 23.74 2.81 2.82
N LEU A 189 23.04 2.71 3.94
CA LEU A 189 22.00 3.62 4.39
C LEU A 189 22.27 4.01 5.85
N GLU A 190 21.92 5.24 6.20
CA GLU A 190 22.00 5.75 7.58
C GLU A 190 21.07 4.99 8.54
N ARG A 191 19.98 4.41 8.02
CA ARG A 191 18.95 3.68 8.76
C ARG A 191 18.15 2.75 7.84
N ARG A 192 17.25 1.95 8.43
CA ARG A 192 16.39 1.01 7.69
C ARG A 192 14.93 1.45 7.59
N GLY A 193 14.44 2.26 8.51
CA GLY A 193 13.03 2.64 8.60
C GLY A 193 12.73 3.96 7.90
N PHE A 194 11.74 3.96 7.01
CA PHE A 194 11.29 5.13 6.24
C PHE A 194 9.75 5.18 6.13
N VAL A 195 9.17 6.32 5.80
CA VAL A 195 7.73 6.46 5.52
C VAL A 195 7.48 6.97 4.09
N SER A 196 6.31 6.71 3.52
CA SER A 196 5.94 7.23 2.19
C SER A 196 6.08 8.76 2.14
N GLY A 197 6.62 9.27 1.03
CA GLY A 197 6.96 10.68 0.81
C GLY A 197 8.34 11.09 1.33
N GLU A 198 8.95 10.31 2.22
CA GLU A 198 10.31 10.54 2.69
C GLU A 198 11.36 10.19 1.61
N PRO A 199 12.40 11.01 1.42
CA PRO A 199 13.52 10.63 0.57
C PRO A 199 14.46 9.66 1.30
N ILE A 200 14.83 8.56 0.65
CA ILE A 200 15.95 7.72 1.08
C ILE A 200 17.23 8.34 0.55
N LEU A 201 18.19 8.60 1.45
CA LEU A 201 19.54 9.05 1.10
C LEU A 201 20.45 7.85 0.86
N ILE A 202 20.85 7.65 -0.40
CA ILE A 202 21.54 6.45 -0.86
C ILE A 202 23.03 6.72 -0.99
N ASN A 203 23.83 5.91 -0.29
CA ASN A 203 25.29 5.90 -0.43
C ASN A 203 25.73 4.57 -1.05
N ALA A 204 26.43 4.62 -2.17
CA ALA A 204 26.89 3.42 -2.88
C ALA A 204 28.26 3.61 -3.51
N GLU A 205 29.06 2.55 -3.52
CA GLU A 205 30.40 2.53 -4.10
C GLU A 205 30.52 1.33 -5.04
N VAL A 206 30.94 1.57 -6.28
CA VAL A 206 31.21 0.53 -7.26
C VAL A 206 32.60 0.74 -7.82
N ASP A 207 33.51 -0.19 -7.56
CA ASP A 207 34.88 -0.15 -8.10
C ASP A 207 35.06 -1.24 -9.16
N ASN A 208 35.42 -0.82 -10.37
CA ASN A 208 35.59 -1.70 -11.51
C ASN A 208 37.07 -1.95 -11.80
N MET A 209 37.70 -2.82 -11.01
CA MET A 209 39.06 -3.29 -11.27
C MET A 209 39.13 -4.37 -12.35
N SER A 210 38.01 -4.62 -13.05
CA SER A 210 37.94 -5.58 -14.15
C SER A 210 38.34 -4.97 -15.50
N ARG A 211 38.61 -5.85 -16.47
CA ARG A 211 38.83 -5.44 -17.87
C ARG A 211 37.53 -5.22 -18.65
N ARG A 212 36.35 -5.33 -18.01
CA ARG A 212 35.06 -5.13 -18.66
C ARG A 212 34.51 -3.75 -18.32
N LYS A 213 33.76 -3.16 -19.25
CA LYS A 213 33.00 -1.94 -18.99
C LYS A 213 31.73 -2.32 -18.22
N ILE A 214 31.35 -1.53 -17.23
CA ILE A 214 30.02 -1.62 -16.62
C ILE A 214 29.07 -0.78 -17.48
N ARG A 215 27.99 -1.40 -17.96
CA ARG A 215 27.00 -0.73 -18.82
C ARG A 215 26.25 0.33 -18.05
N GLN A 216 25.82 -0.01 -16.84
CA GLN A 216 25.07 0.86 -15.95
C GLN A 216 25.19 0.37 -14.51
N THR A 217 24.94 1.28 -13.59
CA THR A 217 24.71 0.98 -12.17
C THR A 217 23.41 1.62 -11.76
N SER A 218 22.62 0.94 -10.95
CA SER A 218 21.32 1.46 -10.54
C SER A 218 20.92 0.98 -9.16
N VAL A 219 20.11 1.77 -8.47
CA VAL A 219 19.49 1.35 -7.20
C VAL A 219 17.99 1.29 -7.40
N ALA A 220 17.41 0.12 -7.13
CA ALA A 220 16.00 -0.15 -7.32
C ALA A 220 15.32 -0.45 -5.98
N LEU A 221 14.19 0.21 -5.72
CA LEU A 221 13.28 -0.16 -4.64
C LEU A 221 12.37 -1.27 -5.13
N LYS A 222 12.34 -2.38 -4.38
CA LYS A 222 11.51 -3.55 -4.67
C LYS A 222 10.61 -3.86 -3.48
N MET A 223 9.37 -4.23 -3.78
CA MET A 223 8.41 -4.79 -2.83
C MET A 223 8.21 -6.27 -3.14
N THR A 224 8.45 -7.13 -2.16
CA THR A 224 8.14 -8.55 -2.22
C THR A 224 6.89 -8.81 -1.41
N THR A 225 5.81 -9.23 -2.07
CA THR A 225 4.58 -9.68 -1.42
C THR A 225 4.54 -11.19 -1.42
N THR A 226 4.36 -11.79 -0.25
CA THR A 226 4.21 -13.24 -0.08
C THR A 226 2.77 -13.56 0.31
N PHE A 227 2.15 -14.49 -0.42
CA PHE A 227 0.79 -14.96 -0.19
C PHE A 227 0.83 -16.40 0.32
N HIS A 228 0.09 -16.70 1.38
CA HIS A 228 0.10 -18.00 2.06
C HIS A 228 -1.27 -18.68 2.00
N SER A 229 -1.35 -19.88 1.42
CA SER A 229 -2.59 -20.67 1.36
C SER A 229 -2.70 -21.68 2.52
N GLY A 230 -1.89 -21.53 3.58
CA GLY A 230 -1.69 -22.51 4.65
C GLY A 230 -0.83 -23.73 4.28
N THR A 231 -0.85 -24.17 3.01
CA THR A 231 -0.05 -25.32 2.53
C THR A 231 1.10 -24.93 1.61
N LYS A 232 0.99 -23.80 0.93
CA LYS A 232 2.03 -23.24 0.06
C LYS A 232 2.07 -21.73 0.18
N SER A 233 3.24 -21.20 -0.15
CA SER A 233 3.46 -19.77 -0.29
C SER A 233 3.80 -19.44 -1.74
N ARG A 234 3.43 -18.25 -2.18
CA ARG A 234 3.83 -17.69 -3.46
C ARG A 234 4.24 -16.25 -3.26
N SER A 235 5.43 -15.89 -3.71
CA SER A 235 5.93 -14.52 -3.64
C SER A 235 5.97 -13.88 -5.02
N ILE A 236 5.72 -12.58 -5.06
CA ILE A 236 5.97 -11.72 -6.22
C ILE A 236 6.81 -10.53 -5.78
N THR A 237 7.81 -10.19 -6.57
CA THR A 237 8.64 -9.00 -6.37
C THR A 237 8.34 -7.99 -7.47
N THR A 238 7.95 -6.78 -7.07
CA THR A 238 7.64 -5.66 -7.97
C THR A 238 8.65 -4.55 -7.76
N GLN A 239 9.25 -4.03 -8.83
CA GLN A 239 10.08 -2.83 -8.76
C GLN A 239 9.18 -1.59 -8.71
N LEU A 240 9.36 -0.76 -7.68
CA LEU A 240 8.51 0.40 -7.39
C LEU A 240 9.12 1.72 -7.85
N ALA A 241 10.44 1.85 -7.72
CA ALA A 241 11.20 3.02 -8.13
C ALA A 241 12.64 2.62 -8.49
N LYS A 242 13.32 3.42 -9.31
CA LYS A 242 14.69 3.16 -9.74
C LYS A 242 15.41 4.47 -10.07
N ILE A 243 16.63 4.61 -9.56
CA ILE A 243 17.60 5.65 -9.95
C ILE A 243 18.82 4.98 -10.58
N GLN A 244 19.48 5.65 -11.53
CA GLN A 244 20.56 5.05 -12.32
C GLN A 244 21.67 6.04 -12.63
N HIS A 245 22.91 5.56 -12.60
CA HIS A 245 24.09 6.26 -13.10
C HIS A 245 24.53 5.67 -14.45
N GLY A 246 25.28 6.47 -15.19
CA GLY A 246 25.87 6.09 -16.46
C GLY A 246 26.90 4.95 -16.37
N PRO A 247 27.54 4.61 -17.51
CA PRO A 247 28.50 3.53 -17.56
C PRO A 247 29.78 3.82 -16.76
N VAL A 248 30.38 2.78 -16.19
CA VAL A 248 31.67 2.88 -15.48
C VAL A 248 32.77 2.25 -16.35
N GLY A 249 33.82 3.03 -16.60
CA GLY A 249 35.01 2.60 -17.33
C GLY A 249 35.79 1.49 -16.64
N ARG A 250 36.74 0.88 -17.36
CA ARG A 250 37.66 -0.11 -16.80
C ARG A 250 38.66 0.60 -15.88
N GLY A 251 38.91 0.06 -14.69
CA GLY A 251 39.80 0.68 -13.69
C GLY A 251 39.23 1.96 -13.05
N ASN A 252 37.96 2.26 -13.27
CA ASN A 252 37.29 3.42 -12.69
C ASN A 252 36.31 2.98 -11.60
N ALA A 253 35.96 3.93 -10.72
CA ALA A 253 34.91 3.77 -9.73
C ALA A 253 33.70 4.68 -10.03
N ASN A 254 32.58 4.35 -9.41
CA ASN A 254 31.38 5.18 -9.34
C ASN A 254 30.92 5.26 -7.88
N THR A 255 30.77 6.49 -7.38
CA THR A 255 30.36 6.77 -6.00
C THR A 255 29.08 7.58 -6.01
N TRP A 256 28.12 7.16 -5.19
CA TRP A 256 26.82 7.79 -4.98
C TRP A 256 26.86 8.38 -3.58
N ASN A 257 26.64 9.68 -3.45
CA ASN A 257 26.72 10.40 -2.19
C ASN A 257 25.36 11.03 -1.90
N GLU A 258 24.62 10.45 -0.95
CA GLU A 258 23.29 10.91 -0.50
C GLU A 258 22.29 11.13 -1.65
N GLU A 259 22.35 10.28 -2.69
CA GLU A 259 21.43 10.35 -3.82
C GLU A 259 20.00 10.05 -3.34
N LYS A 260 19.04 10.90 -3.74
CA LYS A 260 17.67 10.85 -3.21
C LYS A 260 16.78 9.92 -4.03
N LEU A 261 16.14 8.96 -3.34
CA LEU A 261 15.04 8.17 -3.89
C LEU A 261 13.76 8.45 -3.10
N TYR A 262 12.77 9.07 -3.73
CA TYR A 262 11.49 9.39 -3.08
C TYR A 262 10.57 8.18 -3.01
N LEU A 263 10.01 7.94 -1.82
CA LEU A 263 9.06 6.85 -1.60
C LEU A 263 7.65 7.24 -2.08
N PRO A 264 7.04 6.45 -3.00
CA PRO A 264 5.64 6.64 -3.36
C PRO A 264 4.68 6.24 -2.22
N PRO A 265 3.36 6.45 -2.36
CA PRO A 265 2.36 5.94 -1.43
C PRO A 265 2.34 4.41 -1.42
N LEU A 266 2.90 3.81 -0.37
CA LEU A 266 3.09 2.36 -0.24
C LEU A 266 2.38 1.79 1.01
N PRO A 267 1.93 0.52 0.96
CA PRO A 267 1.46 -0.16 2.16
C PRO A 267 2.61 -0.30 3.18
N PRO A 268 2.30 -0.36 4.49
CA PRO A 268 3.33 -0.61 5.49
C PRO A 268 3.89 -2.03 5.39
N SER A 269 5.16 -2.20 5.77
CA SER A 269 5.82 -3.50 5.90
C SER A 269 5.05 -4.47 6.79
N PHE A 270 5.26 -5.77 6.56
CA PHE A 270 4.75 -6.91 7.34
C PHE A 270 3.24 -7.10 7.34
N LEU A 271 2.47 -6.08 6.93
CA LEU A 271 1.02 -6.07 6.94
C LEU A 271 0.44 -6.60 8.28
N LEU A 272 0.95 -6.04 9.40
CA LEU A 272 0.65 -6.52 10.75
C LEU A 272 -0.83 -6.79 10.98
N GLY A 273 -1.15 -7.97 11.50
CA GLY A 273 -2.54 -8.43 11.69
C GLY A 273 -3.11 -9.22 10.50
N CYS A 274 -2.34 -9.46 9.44
CA CYS A 274 -2.66 -10.42 8.38
C CYS A 274 -1.72 -11.61 8.45
N SER A 275 -2.27 -12.83 8.53
CA SER A 275 -1.48 -14.07 8.60
C SER A 275 -1.22 -14.70 7.23
N ILE A 276 -1.99 -14.30 6.22
CA ILE A 276 -1.96 -14.92 4.88
C ILE A 276 -1.32 -14.05 3.80
N ILE A 277 -0.99 -12.80 4.11
CA ILE A 277 -0.27 -11.88 3.21
C ILE A 277 0.79 -11.16 4.02
N ASP A 278 2.01 -11.13 3.47
CA ASP A 278 3.17 -10.48 4.08
C ASP A 278 3.90 -9.62 3.05
N ILE A 279 4.48 -8.49 3.49
CA ILE A 279 5.09 -7.46 2.63
C ILE A 279 6.47 -7.10 3.14
N HIS A 280 7.48 -7.26 2.29
CA HIS A 280 8.86 -6.90 2.56
C HIS A 280 9.39 -5.92 1.50
N TYR A 281 10.31 -5.04 1.90
CA TYR A 281 10.94 -4.08 1.00
C TYR A 281 12.45 -4.28 0.98
N THR A 282 13.01 -4.17 -0.22
CA THR A 282 14.45 -4.26 -0.45
C THR A 282 14.89 -3.13 -1.36
N LEU A 283 15.93 -2.42 -0.96
CA LEU A 283 16.69 -1.54 -1.82
C LEU A 283 17.86 -2.35 -2.39
N GLU A 284 17.96 -2.45 -3.71
CA GLU A 284 18.97 -3.30 -4.36
C GLU A 284 19.85 -2.47 -5.30
N LEU A 285 21.14 -2.43 -5.00
CA LEU A 285 22.14 -1.93 -5.94
C LEU A 285 22.40 -3.03 -6.98
N GLN A 286 22.22 -2.67 -8.25
CA GLN A 286 22.38 -3.51 -9.42
C GLN A 286 23.55 -2.98 -10.24
N VAL A 287 24.57 -3.82 -10.45
CA VAL A 287 25.70 -3.53 -11.31
C VAL A 287 25.65 -4.47 -12.51
N ASP A 288 25.67 -3.90 -13.71
CA ASP A 288 25.44 -4.60 -14.97
C ASP A 288 26.69 -4.53 -15.88
N PRO A 289 27.67 -5.43 -15.69
CA PRO A 289 28.84 -5.57 -16.56
C PRO A 289 28.45 -5.97 -17.98
N VAL A 290 29.13 -5.41 -18.98
CA VAL A 290 28.93 -5.80 -20.39
C VAL A 290 29.34 -7.27 -20.58
N GLY A 291 28.38 -8.17 -20.77
CA GLY A 291 28.65 -9.60 -20.93
C GLY A 291 27.47 -10.52 -20.73
N PRO A 292 27.59 -11.81 -21.12
CA PRO A 292 26.55 -12.78 -20.85
C PRO A 292 26.53 -13.16 -19.36
N GLY A 293 25.38 -13.00 -18.72
CA GLY A 293 25.06 -13.63 -17.42
C GLY A 293 25.79 -13.07 -16.19
N PHE A 294 26.34 -11.86 -16.26
CA PHE A 294 26.97 -11.22 -15.10
C PHE A 294 26.12 -10.05 -14.64
N GLU A 295 25.58 -10.17 -13.43
CA GLU A 295 24.91 -9.09 -12.71
C GLU A 295 25.36 -9.21 -11.25
N ILE A 296 25.71 -8.09 -10.63
CA ILE A 296 26.01 -8.05 -9.20
C ILE A 296 24.86 -7.35 -8.52
N LEU A 297 24.20 -8.06 -7.61
CA LEU A 297 23.09 -7.56 -6.83
C LEU A 297 23.52 -7.43 -5.38
N VAL A 298 23.31 -6.26 -4.81
CA VAL A 298 23.59 -5.96 -3.40
C VAL A 298 22.30 -5.49 -2.74
N PRO A 299 21.52 -6.41 -2.15
CA PRO A 299 20.27 -6.08 -1.49
C PRO A 299 20.49 -5.54 -0.07
N VAL A 300 19.66 -4.58 0.33
CA VAL A 300 19.52 -4.07 1.69
C VAL A 300 18.03 -4.05 2.03
N GLU A 301 17.66 -4.71 3.12
CA GLU A 301 16.28 -4.69 3.61
C GLU A 301 15.96 -3.35 4.28
N ILE A 302 14.78 -2.82 3.97
CA ILE A 302 14.25 -1.60 4.57
C ILE A 302 12.83 -1.85 5.09
N ILE A 303 12.38 -0.98 6.00
CA ILE A 303 11.07 -1.04 6.64
C ILE A 303 10.31 0.21 6.23
N ILE A 304 9.11 0.04 5.66
CA ILE A 304 8.22 1.15 5.35
C ILE A 304 7.14 1.21 6.42
N GLY A 305 7.18 2.25 7.24
CA GLY A 305 6.24 2.51 8.33
C GLY A 305 5.14 3.52 7.97
N THR A 306 4.28 3.77 8.95
CA THR A 306 3.23 4.82 8.86
C THR A 306 3.48 6.00 9.80
N VAL A 307 4.36 5.83 10.79
CA VAL A 307 4.80 6.90 11.70
C VAL A 307 6.31 7.06 11.54
N PRO A 308 6.80 8.26 11.18
CA PRO A 308 8.22 8.51 10.95
C PRO A 308 9.02 8.44 12.24
N LEU A 309 10.32 8.20 12.10
CA LEU A 309 11.25 8.29 13.23
C LEU A 309 11.32 9.74 13.75
N HIS A 310 11.31 9.89 15.08
CA HIS A 310 11.50 11.21 15.71
C HIS A 310 12.82 11.87 15.28
N SER A 311 13.88 11.07 15.14
CA SER A 311 15.20 11.55 14.67
C SER A 311 15.13 12.14 13.26
N SER A 312 14.34 11.54 12.37
CA SER A 312 14.17 12.03 11.00
C SER A 312 13.40 13.36 10.96
N ILE A 313 12.32 13.48 11.73
CA ILE A 313 11.56 14.73 11.86
C ILE A 313 12.47 15.86 12.37
N GLN A 314 13.23 15.60 13.44
CA GLN A 314 14.15 16.57 14.02
C GLN A 314 15.25 16.98 13.05
N HIS A 315 15.81 16.02 12.30
CA HIS A 315 16.81 16.31 11.27
C HIS A 315 16.23 17.19 10.17
N HIS A 316 15.04 16.86 9.67
CA HIS A 316 14.34 17.65 8.66
C HIS A 316 14.05 19.08 9.13
N ALA A 317 13.52 19.24 10.35
CA ALA A 317 13.25 20.55 10.93
C ALA A 317 14.51 21.44 11.00
N ARG A 318 15.66 20.86 11.38
CA ARG A 318 16.95 21.57 11.42
C ARG A 318 17.39 22.01 10.03
N VAL A 319 17.38 21.12 9.04
CA VAL A 319 17.82 21.45 7.67
C VAL A 319 16.93 22.53 7.05
N SER A 320 15.62 22.46 7.25
CA SER A 320 14.66 23.45 6.73
C SER A 320 14.86 24.85 7.33
N GLN A 321 15.32 24.96 8.57
CA GLN A 321 15.64 26.26 9.19
C GLN A 321 16.86 26.93 8.55
N TYR A 322 17.95 26.18 8.31
CA TYR A 322 19.16 26.73 7.68
C TYR A 322 18.97 27.10 6.20
N GLY A 323 18.10 26.39 5.47
CA GLY A 323 17.77 26.71 4.08
C GLY A 323 16.94 27.98 3.90
N ALA A 324 16.13 28.35 4.90
CA ALA A 324 15.31 29.56 4.86
C ALA A 324 16.12 30.84 5.15
N ASP A 325 17.15 30.77 6.00
CA ASP A 325 17.98 31.93 6.34
C ASP A 325 19.03 32.28 5.26
N SER A 326 19.20 31.42 4.25
CA SER A 326 20.16 31.62 3.15
C SER A 326 19.53 32.10 1.83
N GLY A 327 18.20 32.26 1.79
CA GLY A 327 17.46 32.76 0.63
C GLY A 327 16.56 33.92 0.99
N THR A 328 16.74 35.06 0.31
CA THR A 328 16.00 36.34 0.42
C THR A 328 16.41 37.25 1.57
N GLY A 329 17.23 38.26 1.20
CA GLY A 329 17.24 39.51 1.92
C GLY A 329 15.87 40.19 1.81
N ASP A 330 15.34 40.51 2.98
CA ASP A 330 14.50 41.66 3.28
C ASP A 330 13.00 41.72 2.89
N LEU A 331 12.26 42.16 3.91
CA LEU A 331 10.91 42.73 3.96
C LEU A 331 9.71 41.77 3.87
N TYR A 332 9.34 41.16 5.00
CA TYR A 332 8.12 41.46 5.77
C TYR A 332 8.20 40.70 7.11
N ARG A 333 8.52 41.43 8.19
CA ARG A 333 8.59 40.89 9.54
C ARG A 333 7.19 40.78 10.13
N THR A 334 6.45 39.73 9.79
CA THR A 334 5.33 39.29 10.64
C THR A 334 5.92 38.62 11.88
N SER A 335 5.62 39.19 13.04
CA SER A 335 6.07 38.75 14.35
C SER A 335 5.35 37.47 14.76
N THR A 336 5.79 36.33 14.24
CA THR A 336 5.45 35.02 14.85
C THR A 336 6.47 34.75 15.95
N THR A 337 5.98 34.43 17.15
CA THR A 337 6.87 34.17 18.29
C THR A 337 7.72 32.91 18.06
N ALA A 338 8.98 32.93 18.54
CA ALA A 338 9.93 31.82 18.37
C ALA A 338 9.39 30.41 18.70
N PRO A 339 8.58 30.20 19.76
CA PRO A 339 7.99 28.87 20.03
C PRO A 339 6.98 28.41 18.95
N GLU A 340 6.12 29.29 18.43
CA GLU A 340 5.17 28.93 17.36
C GLU A 340 5.87 28.62 16.03
N ARG A 341 6.98 29.31 15.74
CA ARG A 341 7.81 29.01 14.56
C ARG A 341 8.48 27.63 14.68
N LEU A 342 8.91 27.22 15.89
CA LEU A 342 9.47 25.89 16.16
C LEU A 342 8.43 24.77 16.03
N GLU A 343 7.21 24.98 16.55
CA GLU A 343 6.10 24.03 16.40
C GLU A 343 5.71 23.82 14.92
N PHE A 344 5.70 24.90 14.12
CA PHE A 344 5.38 24.83 12.69
C PHE A 344 6.38 23.99 11.86
N PHE A 345 7.66 23.96 12.24
CA PHE A 345 8.67 23.09 11.60
C PHE A 345 8.74 21.69 12.22
N ASN A 346 8.15 21.48 13.40
CA ASN A 346 8.18 20.20 14.11
C ASN A 346 7.06 19.24 13.70
N SER A 347 6.01 19.70 13.00
CA SER A 347 4.94 18.83 12.50
C SER A 347 5.04 18.66 10.98
N LEU A 348 5.48 17.48 10.52
CA LEU A 348 5.33 17.11 9.11
C LEU A 348 3.84 17.10 8.76
N SER A 349 3.49 17.71 7.62
CA SER A 349 2.13 17.61 7.10
C SER A 349 1.87 16.18 6.63
N VAL A 350 0.87 15.54 7.24
CA VAL A 350 0.40 14.21 6.83
C VAL A 350 -0.78 14.37 5.86
N THR A 351 -0.67 13.71 4.72
CA THR A 351 -1.74 13.55 3.75
C THR A 351 -1.98 12.07 3.49
N TYR A 352 -2.93 11.81 2.61
CA TYR A 352 -3.30 10.47 2.20
C TYR A 352 -3.28 10.43 0.68
N SER A 353 -2.73 9.37 0.10
CA SER A 353 -2.57 9.25 -1.34
C SER A 353 -2.86 7.85 -1.82
N ASP A 354 -3.46 7.78 -3.01
CA ASP A 354 -3.82 6.53 -3.66
C ASP A 354 -2.59 5.66 -3.89
N SER A 355 -2.78 4.35 -3.67
CA SER A 355 -1.82 3.32 -4.02
C SER A 355 -1.37 3.41 -5.47
N ILE A 356 -0.05 3.26 -5.70
CA ILE A 356 0.53 3.22 -7.05
C ILE A 356 0.12 1.98 -7.87
N PHE A 357 -0.52 0.99 -7.25
CA PHE A 357 -1.01 -0.21 -7.94
C PHE A 357 -2.36 0.00 -8.64
N GLY A 358 -2.98 1.17 -8.45
CA GLY A 358 -4.20 1.56 -9.15
C GLY A 358 -5.48 0.92 -8.60
N SER A 359 -6.57 1.18 -9.32
CA SER A 359 -7.92 0.79 -8.90
C SER A 359 -8.28 -0.64 -9.29
N VAL A 360 -9.01 -1.33 -8.42
CA VAL A 360 -9.52 -2.69 -8.64
C VAL A 360 -11.02 -2.78 -8.39
N SER A 361 -11.67 -3.77 -9.00
CA SER A 361 -13.08 -4.07 -8.71
C SER A 361 -13.23 -4.81 -7.38
N ILE A 362 -14.16 -4.36 -6.54
CA ILE A 362 -14.57 -5.03 -5.29
C ILE A 362 -15.81 -5.92 -5.47
N LYS A 363 -16.31 -6.05 -6.70
CA LYS A 363 -17.42 -6.95 -7.01
C LYS A 363 -16.96 -8.39 -6.83
N GLU A 364 -17.65 -9.13 -5.97
CA GLU A 364 -17.39 -10.54 -5.69
C GLU A 364 -18.34 -11.43 -6.51
N ASP A 365 -18.02 -12.71 -6.67
CA ASP A 365 -18.82 -13.64 -7.48
C ASP A 365 -20.24 -13.84 -6.94
N ASP A 366 -20.45 -13.65 -5.64
CA ASP A 366 -21.74 -13.71 -4.95
C ASP A 366 -22.52 -12.39 -4.97
N ASP A 367 -21.89 -11.29 -5.44
CA ASP A 367 -22.60 -10.01 -5.58
C ASP A 367 -23.56 -10.06 -6.77
N PRO A 368 -24.84 -9.63 -6.61
CA PRO A 368 -25.79 -9.60 -7.70
C PRO A 368 -25.28 -8.78 -8.90
N GLU A 369 -25.68 -9.19 -10.11
CA GLU A 369 -25.25 -8.54 -11.37
C GLU A 369 -25.46 -7.01 -11.33
N TYR A 370 -26.60 -6.57 -10.77
CA TYR A 370 -27.03 -5.18 -10.70
C TYR A 370 -26.63 -4.44 -9.41
N THR A 371 -25.60 -4.92 -8.70
CA THR A 371 -25.04 -4.22 -7.54
C THR A 371 -24.56 -2.82 -7.94
N ARG A 372 -24.93 -1.82 -7.14
CA ARG A 372 -24.60 -0.40 -7.35
C ARG A 372 -23.53 0.08 -6.35
N GLY A 373 -23.20 1.36 -6.43
CA GLY A 373 -22.27 2.02 -5.53
C GLY A 373 -20.89 2.22 -6.15
N ASN A 374 -19.91 2.57 -5.32
CA ASN A 374 -18.53 2.68 -5.77
C ASN A 374 -17.86 1.30 -5.69
N LEU A 375 -17.82 0.62 -6.83
CA LEU A 375 -17.25 -0.73 -6.95
C LEU A 375 -15.78 -0.74 -7.36
N HIS A 376 -15.18 0.43 -7.57
CA HIS A 376 -13.77 0.58 -7.87
C HIS A 376 -13.06 1.13 -6.64
N PHE A 377 -12.07 0.39 -6.16
CA PHE A 377 -11.36 0.70 -4.93
C PHE A 377 -9.87 0.80 -5.21
N THR A 378 -9.27 1.87 -4.71
CA THR A 378 -7.83 2.03 -4.62
C THR A 378 -7.51 2.23 -3.13
N PRO A 379 -6.73 1.33 -2.50
CA PRO A 379 -6.27 1.57 -1.15
C PRO A 379 -5.52 2.89 -1.05
N VAL A 380 -5.70 3.58 0.07
CA VAL A 380 -5.05 4.85 0.36
C VAL A 380 -4.04 4.65 1.47
N TYR A 381 -2.85 5.26 1.34
CA TYR A 381 -1.78 5.18 2.31
C TYR A 381 -1.38 6.55 2.85
N THR A 382 -0.86 6.57 4.07
CA THR A 382 -0.26 7.75 4.68
C THR A 382 0.88 8.24 3.79
N PHE A 383 0.92 9.54 3.51
CA PHE A 383 1.98 10.18 2.74
C PHE A 383 2.43 11.46 3.45
N TYR A 384 3.74 11.63 3.64
CA TYR A 384 4.30 12.78 4.34
C TYR A 384 4.90 13.77 3.35
N ILE A 385 4.64 15.05 3.57
CA ILE A 385 5.22 16.12 2.77
C ILE A 385 6.49 16.62 3.47
N TRP A 386 7.65 16.30 2.89
CA TRP A 386 8.98 16.63 3.42
C TRP A 386 9.60 17.89 2.81
N ASN A 387 8.87 18.64 2.00
CA ASN A 387 9.34 19.90 1.43
C ASN A 387 8.28 20.98 1.69
N ASN A 388 8.65 22.06 2.37
CA ASN A 388 7.81 23.25 2.54
C ASN A 388 7.88 24.21 1.33
N TYR A 389 8.28 23.73 0.15
CA TYR A 389 8.27 24.56 -1.05
C TYR A 389 6.96 24.34 -1.81
N PRO A 390 6.11 25.36 -1.97
CA PRO A 390 4.99 25.27 -2.87
C PRO A 390 5.54 24.97 -4.26
N THR A 391 5.11 23.85 -4.84
CA THR A 391 5.20 23.63 -6.29
C THR A 391 4.39 24.75 -6.94
N THR A 392 5.09 25.75 -7.47
CA THR A 392 4.52 26.77 -8.37
C THR A 392 4.10 26.16 -9.69
#